data_AF-A0A517M7M1-F1
#
_entry.id   AF-A0A517M7M1-F1
#
_cell.length_a   1.000
_cell.length_b   1.000
_cell.length_c   1.000
_cell.angle_alpha   90.00
_cell.angle_beta   90.00
_cell.angle_gamma   90.00
#
_symmetry.space_group_name_H-M   'P 1'
#
loop_
_entity.id
_entity.type
_entity.pdbx_description
1 polymer ?
#
loop_
_entity_poly.entity_id
_entity_poly.type
_entity_poly.pdbx_seq_one_letter_code
_entity_poly.pdbx_strand_id
1 'polypeptide(L)'
;MSAKVNIRQAAACLFLLTAIGCGETAPPVAEVTQSVYVDIDTMQAVVADTVMQTPAVHPVTGKRTLQPALYCPKCQQWHAIPSVEQINRKPGATRCPKTGAEMTADGPWPE
;
A
#
# COMPACT_ATOMS: atom_id res chain seq x y z
N MET A 1 53.06 34.79 55.09
CA MET A 1 52.97 33.32 54.91
C MET A 1 51.50 32.96 54.86
N SER A 2 50.94 32.80 53.66
CA SER A 2 49.51 32.56 53.45
C SER A 2 49.15 31.12 53.75
N ALA A 3 48.29 30.91 54.75
CA ALA A 3 47.68 29.63 55.04
C ALA A 3 46.49 29.38 54.10
N LYS A 4 46.50 28.21 53.45
CA LYS A 4 45.45 27.69 52.59
C LYS A 4 44.13 27.55 53.35
N VAL A 5 43.06 28.14 52.83
CA VAL A 5 41.69 27.84 53.25
C VAL A 5 41.08 26.89 52.22
N ASN A 6 40.86 25.64 52.64
CA ASN A 6 39.95 24.72 51.94
C ASN A 6 38.63 24.72 52.71
N ILE A 7 37.60 25.31 52.13
CA ILE A 7 36.22 25.19 52.63
C ILE A 7 35.40 24.51 51.55
N ARG A 8 34.90 23.34 51.95
CA ARG A 8 34.03 22.45 51.20
C ARG A 8 32.60 23.03 51.23
N GLN A 9 31.96 22.94 50.06
CA GLN A 9 30.51 22.94 49.84
C GLN A 9 29.73 24.25 50.06
N ALA A 10 29.25 24.84 48.97
CA ALA A 10 27.82 24.95 48.64
C ALA A 10 27.63 25.66 47.28
N ALA A 11 26.43 25.53 46.71
CA ALA A 11 25.92 26.06 45.43
C ALA A 11 26.31 25.21 44.19
N ALA A 12 25.49 24.23 43.75
CA ALA A 12 24.14 24.31 43.17
C ALA A 12 24.09 25.07 41.83
N CYS A 13 23.87 24.31 40.75
CA CYS A 13 23.27 24.68 39.44
C CYS A 13 23.46 23.47 38.52
N LEU A 14 22.75 22.35 38.74
CA LEU A 14 21.44 22.09 38.13
C LEU A 14 21.45 22.35 36.61
N PHE A 15 22.23 21.55 35.89
CA PHE A 15 22.31 21.52 34.42
C PHE A 15 22.00 20.11 33.91
N LEU A 16 20.83 19.59 34.27
CA LEU A 16 20.38 18.27 33.82
C LEU A 16 18.89 18.33 33.49
N LEU A 17 18.57 17.89 32.28
CA LEU A 17 17.26 17.45 31.79
C LEU A 17 16.38 18.50 31.10
N THR A 18 16.87 19.05 29.99
CA THR A 18 16.00 19.51 28.88
C THR A 18 16.13 18.56 27.70
N ALA A 19 15.48 17.40 27.78
CA ALA A 19 15.23 16.54 26.63
C ALA A 19 14.03 15.60 26.89
N ILE A 20 12.90 16.14 27.36
CA ILE A 20 11.61 15.46 27.17
C ILE A 20 11.08 15.94 25.83
N GLY A 21 11.67 15.41 24.76
CA GLY A 21 11.01 15.41 23.47
C GLY A 21 9.88 14.40 23.54
N CYS A 22 8.63 14.86 23.71
CA CYS A 22 7.47 14.10 23.28
C CYS A 22 7.52 14.02 21.75
N GLY A 23 8.36 13.14 21.24
CA GLY A 23 8.27 12.65 19.88
C GLY A 23 7.32 11.46 19.86
N GLU A 24 6.01 11.73 19.94
CA GLU A 24 5.03 10.78 19.41
C GLU A 24 5.22 10.77 17.90
N THR A 25 6.17 9.97 17.43
CA THR A 25 6.22 9.56 16.03
C THR A 25 4.99 8.72 15.80
N ALA A 26 3.88 9.36 15.41
CA ALA A 26 2.72 8.67 14.92
C ALA A 26 3.20 7.67 13.86
N PRO A 27 2.77 6.39 13.91
CA PRO A 27 3.12 5.45 12.87
C PRO A 27 2.72 6.07 11.53
N PRO A 28 3.56 5.96 10.48
CA PRO A 28 3.20 6.47 9.17
C PRO A 28 1.83 5.89 8.83
N VAL A 29 0.84 6.75 8.64
CA VAL A 29 -0.48 6.35 8.17
C VAL A 29 -0.24 5.70 6.82
N ALA A 30 -0.46 4.39 6.72
CA ALA A 30 -0.30 3.68 5.46
C ALA A 30 -1.25 4.31 4.45
N GLU A 31 -0.70 4.91 3.39
CA GLU A 31 -1.50 5.46 2.31
C GLU A 31 -2.21 4.31 1.61
N VAL A 32 -3.55 4.30 1.71
CA VAL A 32 -4.38 3.30 1.04
C VAL A 32 -4.43 3.66 -0.44
N THR A 33 -3.76 2.84 -1.25
CA THR A 33 -3.77 2.98 -2.70
C THR A 33 -4.95 2.20 -3.28
N GLN A 34 -5.64 2.76 -4.28
CA GLN A 34 -6.74 2.09 -4.97
C GLN A 34 -6.28 1.48 -6.30
N SER A 35 -6.92 0.37 -6.69
CA SER A 35 -6.67 -0.32 -7.95
C SER A 35 -7.99 -0.77 -8.59
N VAL A 36 -7.97 -1.06 -9.88
CA VAL A 36 -9.10 -1.68 -10.59
C VAL A 36 -9.02 -3.20 -10.48
N TYR A 37 -10.13 -3.79 -10.08
CA TYR A 37 -10.39 -5.22 -10.04
C TYR A 37 -11.49 -5.57 -11.04
N VAL A 38 -11.61 -6.84 -11.38
CA VAL A 38 -12.80 -7.42 -12.01
C VAL A 38 -13.43 -8.39 -11.03
N ASP A 39 -14.71 -8.19 -10.74
CA ASP A 39 -15.54 -9.14 -10.01
C ASP A 39 -15.79 -10.36 -10.89
N ILE A 40 -15.27 -11.53 -10.52
CA ILE A 40 -15.39 -12.74 -11.34
C ILE A 40 -16.81 -13.34 -11.37
N ASP A 41 -17.68 -12.93 -10.44
CA ASP A 41 -19.08 -13.38 -10.45
C ASP A 41 -19.90 -12.61 -11.50
N THR A 42 -19.64 -11.31 -11.66
CA THR A 42 -20.42 -10.41 -12.54
C THR A 42 -19.66 -9.96 -13.80
N MET A 43 -18.35 -10.22 -13.85
CA MET A 43 -17.40 -9.73 -14.86
C MET A 43 -17.35 -8.21 -14.98
N GLN A 44 -17.75 -7.48 -13.93
CA GLN A 44 -17.72 -6.02 -13.88
C GLN A 44 -16.42 -5.50 -13.28
N ALA A 45 -15.94 -4.37 -13.78
CA ALA A 45 -14.78 -3.69 -13.21
C ALA A 45 -15.19 -2.90 -11.96
N VAL A 46 -14.39 -2.97 -10.91
CA VAL A 46 -14.66 -2.37 -9.60
C VAL A 46 -13.39 -1.72 -9.07
N VAL A 47 -13.50 -0.50 -8.54
CA VAL A 47 -12.39 0.15 -7.81
C VAL A 47 -12.43 -0.30 -6.36
N ALA A 48 -11.29 -0.75 -5.83
CA ALA A 48 -11.15 -1.13 -4.43
C ALA A 48 -9.73 -0.85 -3.93
N ASP A 49 -9.57 -0.91 -2.61
CA ASP A 49 -8.27 -0.79 -1.97
C ASP A 49 -7.33 -1.91 -2.44
N THR A 50 -6.08 -1.54 -2.70
CA THR A 50 -5.06 -2.45 -3.20
C THR A 50 -4.68 -3.41 -2.09
N VAL A 51 -4.88 -4.71 -2.33
CA VAL A 51 -4.54 -5.78 -1.39
C VAL A 51 -3.63 -6.83 -2.02
N MET A 52 -2.76 -7.42 -1.20
CA MET A 52 -1.84 -8.48 -1.63
C MET A 52 -2.53 -9.83 -1.82
N GLN A 53 -3.65 -10.06 -1.14
CA GLN A 53 -4.37 -11.34 -1.20
C GLN A 53 -5.50 -11.27 -2.21
N THR A 54 -5.46 -12.16 -3.20
CA THR A 54 -6.47 -12.24 -4.26
C THR A 54 -7.07 -13.64 -4.33
N PRO A 55 -8.38 -13.79 -4.60
CA PRO A 55 -9.36 -12.72 -4.81
C PRO A 55 -9.58 -11.85 -3.55
N ALA A 56 -9.69 -10.54 -3.79
CA ALA A 56 -9.97 -9.52 -2.78
C ALA A 56 -11.45 -9.49 -2.43
N VAL A 57 -11.78 -8.89 -1.27
CA VAL A 57 -13.16 -8.75 -0.82
C VAL A 57 -13.85 -7.65 -1.62
N HIS A 58 -15.00 -7.96 -2.21
CA HIS A 58 -15.85 -7.00 -2.88
C HIS A 58 -16.46 -6.03 -1.84
N PRO A 59 -16.29 -4.71 -1.98
CA PRO A 59 -16.67 -3.75 -0.94
C PRO A 59 -18.18 -3.72 -0.64
N VAL A 60 -19.01 -3.93 -1.67
CA VAL A 60 -20.48 -3.98 -1.52
C VAL A 60 -21.00 -5.32 -1.00
N THR A 61 -20.51 -6.46 -1.52
CA THR A 61 -21.10 -7.78 -1.22
C THR A 61 -20.40 -8.55 -0.11
N GLY A 62 -19.18 -8.16 0.28
CA GLY A 62 -18.37 -8.85 1.29
C GLY A 62 -17.78 -10.19 0.82
N LYS A 63 -18.02 -10.61 -0.43
CA LYS A 63 -17.49 -11.86 -0.98
C LYS A 63 -16.08 -11.69 -1.53
N ARG A 64 -15.26 -12.75 -1.51
CA ARG A 64 -13.91 -12.75 -2.11
C ARG A 64 -13.96 -13.07 -3.61
N THR A 65 -14.35 -12.09 -4.42
CA THR A 65 -14.56 -12.27 -5.87
C THR A 65 -13.76 -11.32 -6.74
N LEU A 66 -13.08 -10.32 -6.15
CA LEU A 66 -12.33 -9.33 -6.91
C LEU A 66 -10.95 -9.87 -7.32
N GLN A 67 -10.74 -10.10 -8.61
CA GLN A 67 -9.42 -10.37 -9.18
C GLN A 67 -8.77 -9.09 -9.70
N PRO A 68 -7.43 -8.92 -9.55
CA PRO A 68 -6.74 -7.77 -10.14
C PRO A 68 -7.02 -7.68 -11.62
N ALA A 69 -7.08 -6.46 -12.16
CA ALA A 69 -7.35 -6.25 -13.56
C ALA A 69 -6.26 -5.45 -14.27
N LEU A 70 -6.11 -5.72 -15.56
CA LEU A 70 -5.37 -4.84 -16.48
C LEU A 70 -6.30 -4.38 -17.59
N TYR A 71 -6.08 -3.16 -18.06
CA TYR A 71 -6.81 -2.53 -19.14
C TYR A 71 -6.21 -2.93 -20.49
N CYS A 72 -7.05 -3.40 -21.42
CA CYS A 72 -6.64 -3.60 -22.79
C CYS A 72 -6.96 -2.36 -23.62
N PRO A 73 -5.94 -1.66 -24.18
CA PRO A 73 -6.18 -0.45 -24.98
C PRO A 73 -6.85 -0.74 -26.33
N LYS A 74 -6.79 -1.99 -26.83
CA LYS A 74 -7.40 -2.36 -28.13
C LYS A 74 -8.91 -2.59 -28.05
N CYS A 75 -9.38 -3.29 -27.03
CA CYS A 75 -10.82 -3.52 -26.85
C CYS A 75 -11.46 -2.59 -25.82
N GLN A 76 -10.66 -1.69 -25.23
CA GLN A 76 -11.08 -0.66 -24.29
C GLN A 76 -11.84 -1.23 -23.08
N GLN A 77 -11.32 -2.33 -22.52
CA GLN A 77 -11.95 -3.04 -21.41
C GLN A 77 -10.91 -3.50 -20.38
N TRP A 78 -11.34 -3.51 -19.12
CA TRP A 78 -10.61 -4.15 -18.02
C TRP A 78 -10.81 -5.66 -18.06
N HIS A 79 -9.74 -6.41 -17.83
CA HIS A 79 -9.75 -7.86 -17.77
C HIS A 79 -9.07 -8.37 -16.51
N ALA A 80 -9.70 -9.34 -15.85
CA ALA A 80 -9.09 -10.06 -14.75
C ALA A 80 -7.76 -10.70 -15.21
N ILE A 81 -6.72 -10.52 -14.40
CA ILE A 81 -5.46 -11.25 -14.55
C ILE A 81 -5.36 -12.32 -13.47
N PRO A 82 -4.73 -13.46 -13.80
CA PRO A 82 -4.55 -14.52 -12.83
C PRO A 82 -3.58 -14.10 -11.72
N SER A 83 -3.48 -14.91 -10.66
CA SER A 83 -2.55 -14.65 -9.56
C SER A 83 -1.10 -14.55 -10.05
N VAL A 84 -0.25 -13.85 -9.29
CA VAL A 84 1.18 -13.71 -9.60
C VAL A 84 1.86 -15.08 -9.80
N GLU A 85 1.52 -16.08 -8.99
CA GLU A 85 2.05 -17.44 -9.11
C GLU A 85 1.67 -18.09 -10.46
N GLN A 86 0.46 -17.85 -10.95
CA GLN A 86 0.00 -18.34 -12.25
C GLN A 86 0.64 -17.55 -13.40
N ILE A 87 0.82 -16.23 -13.26
CA ILE A 87 1.52 -15.40 -14.25
C ILE A 87 2.94 -15.89 -14.45
N ASN A 88 3.66 -16.17 -13.35
CA ASN A 88 5.03 -16.67 -13.40
C ASN A 88 5.16 -18.06 -14.06
N ARG A 89 4.09 -18.87 -14.03
CA ARG A 89 4.06 -20.20 -14.65
C ARG A 89 3.66 -20.19 -16.13
N LYS A 90 2.94 -19.17 -16.58
CA LYS A 90 2.40 -19.10 -17.94
C LYS A 90 2.83 -17.79 -18.61
N PRO A 91 3.85 -17.82 -19.50
CA PRO A 91 4.21 -16.67 -20.30
C PRO A 91 3.00 -16.11 -21.06
N GLY A 92 2.82 -14.79 -21.01
CA GLY A 92 1.70 -14.11 -21.68
C GLY A 92 0.35 -14.25 -20.97
N ALA A 93 0.29 -14.73 -19.71
CA ALA A 93 -0.94 -14.78 -18.93
C ALA A 93 -1.61 -13.42 -18.68
N THR A 94 -0.88 -12.32 -18.90
CA THR A 94 -1.37 -10.93 -18.82
C THR A 94 -1.73 -10.32 -20.17
N ARG A 95 -1.77 -11.12 -21.25
CA ARG A 95 -2.28 -10.65 -22.55
C ARG A 95 -3.80 -10.67 -22.57
N CYS A 96 -4.39 -9.76 -23.34
CA CYS A 96 -5.83 -9.67 -23.50
C CYS A 96 -6.38 -10.98 -24.07
N PRO A 97 -7.39 -11.60 -23.42
CA PRO A 97 -7.97 -12.86 -23.89
C PRO A 97 -8.74 -12.71 -25.21
N LYS A 98 -9.18 -11.49 -25.55
CA LYS A 98 -9.92 -11.21 -26.79
C LYS A 98 -9.01 -10.88 -27.97
N THR A 99 -7.98 -10.07 -27.75
CA THR A 99 -7.16 -9.49 -28.84
C THR A 99 -5.71 -9.99 -28.86
N GLY A 100 -5.26 -10.68 -27.81
CA GLY A 100 -3.86 -11.08 -27.64
C GLY A 100 -2.87 -9.93 -27.38
N ALA A 101 -3.37 -8.69 -27.27
CA ALA A 101 -2.57 -7.50 -27.02
C ALA A 101 -2.02 -7.44 -25.60
N GLU A 102 -0.95 -6.68 -25.42
CA GLU A 102 -0.46 -6.31 -24.09
C GLU A 102 -1.51 -5.45 -23.38
N MET A 103 -1.65 -5.67 -22.08
CA MET A 103 -2.55 -4.92 -21.20
C MET A 103 -1.72 -4.10 -20.21
N THR A 104 -2.31 -3.04 -19.69
CA THR A 104 -1.64 -2.08 -18.82
C THR A 104 -2.41 -1.90 -17.51
N ALA A 105 -1.72 -1.52 -16.43
CA ALA A 105 -2.37 -1.08 -15.20
C ALA A 105 -2.99 0.32 -15.34
N ASP A 106 -2.55 1.08 -16.34
CA ASP A 106 -2.99 2.44 -16.61
C ASP A 106 -4.18 2.43 -17.57
N GLY A 107 -5.38 2.62 -17.04
CA GLY A 107 -6.61 2.71 -17.81
C GLY A 107 -7.60 3.69 -17.21
N PRO A 108 -8.71 3.98 -17.90
CA PRO A 108 -9.77 4.80 -17.33
C PRO A 108 -10.38 4.10 -16.12
N TRP A 109 -10.68 4.85 -15.06
CA TRP A 109 -11.46 4.33 -13.95
C TRP A 109 -12.83 3.86 -14.46
N PRO A 110 -13.31 2.67 -14.02
CA PRO A 110 -14.67 2.24 -14.33
C PRO A 110 -15.68 3.19 -13.66
N GLU A 111 -16.80 3.41 -14.34
CA GLU A 111 -17.94 4.20 -13.82
C GLU A 111 -18.70 3.48 -12.71
#